data_AF-A0A497NH47-F1
#
_entry.id   AF-A0A497NH47-F1
#
_cell.length_a   1.000
_cell.length_b   1.000
_cell.length_c   1.000
_cell.angle_alpha   90.00
_cell.angle_beta   90.00
_cell.angle_gamma   90.00
#
_symmetry.space_group_name_H-M   'P 1'
#
loop_
_entity.id
_entity.type
_entity.pdbx_description
1 polymer ?
#
loop_
_entity_poly.entity_id
_entity_poly.type
_entity_poly.pdbx_seq_one_letter_code
_entity_poly.pdbx_strand_id
1 'polypeptide(L)' 'MIDSYDFGVIVIKGKRYTSDVIVLPEKVIDGWWRKEGHSLHMEDLKEVIEREPKPEVLVVGTGYY' A
#
# COMPACT_ATOMS: atom_id res chain seq x y z
N MET A 1 0.56 -11.24 -3.89
CA MET A 1 -0.61 -12.03 -3.47
C MET A 1 -0.78 -11.83 -1.97
N ILE A 2 -1.97 -11.44 -1.53
CA ILE A 2 -2.31 -11.17 -0.13
C ILE A 2 -2.88 -12.45 0.45
N ASP A 3 -2.38 -12.89 1.61
CA ASP A 3 -2.80 -14.14 2.24
C ASP A 3 -3.95 -13.89 3.23
N SER A 4 -3.86 -12.81 4.01
CA SER A 4 -4.91 -12.42 4.97
C SER A 4 -4.84 -10.93 5.32
N TYR A 5 -5.97 -10.40 5.80
CA TYR A 5 -6.11 -9.04 6.31
C TYR A 5 -6.98 -9.05 7.58
N ASP A 6 -6.57 -8.30 8.59
CA ASP A 6 -7.28 -8.04 9.84
C ASP A 6 -6.98 -6.59 10.30
N PHE A 7 -7.69 -6.09 11.31
CA PHE A 7 -7.44 -4.77 11.90
C PHE A 7 -5.97 -4.61 12.30
N GLY A 8 -5.28 -3.69 11.62
CA GLY A 8 -3.87 -3.37 11.86
C GLY A 8 -2.86 -4.43 11.39
N VAL A 9 -3.29 -5.47 10.68
CA VAL A 9 -2.38 -6.52 10.19
C VAL A 9 -2.73 -6.96 8.77
N ILE A 10 -1.73 -6.99 7.89
CA ILE A 10 -1.83 -7.63 6.58
C ILE A 10 -0.68 -8.62 6.38
N VAL A 11 -0.99 -9.81 5.85
CA VAL A 11 0.00 -10.84 5.53
C VAL A 11 0.08 -10.97 4.02
N ILE A 12 1.27 -10.79 3.46
CA ILE A 12 1.51 -10.81 2.01
C ILE A 12 2.71 -11.71 1.74
N LYS A 13 2.49 -12.79 0.98
CA LYS A 13 3.49 -13.83 0.71
C LYS A 13 4.16 -14.35 1.99
N GLY A 14 3.37 -14.58 3.04
CA GLY A 14 3.82 -15.06 4.35
C GLY A 14 4.54 -14.03 5.23
N LYS A 15 4.86 -12.83 4.72
CA LYS A 15 5.42 -11.73 5.52
C LYS A 15 4.30 -10.91 6.15
N ARG A 16 4.40 -10.72 7.48
CA ARG A 16 3.46 -9.92 8.26
C ARG A 16 3.88 -8.45 8.25
N TYR A 17 2.91 -7.57 8.01
CA TYR A 17 3.04 -6.11 8.08
C TYR A 17 2.01 -5.55 9.07
N THR A 18 2.43 -4.56 9.85
CA THR A 18 1.60 -3.90 10.88
C THR A 18 1.49 -2.39 10.68
N SER A 19 1.88 -1.92 9.50
CA SER A 19 1.78 -0.53 9.05
C SER A 19 1.27 -0.52 7.61
N ASP A 20 0.86 0.66 7.14
CA ASP A 20 0.45 0.86 5.74
C ASP A 20 1.56 0.40 4.78
N VAL A 21 1.16 -0.22 3.66
CA VAL A 21 2.06 -0.75 2.62
C VAL A 21 1.52 -0.41 1.24
N ILE A 22 2.43 -0.30 0.25
CA ILE A 22 2.06 -0.27 -1.17
C ILE A 22 2.40 -1.63 -1.78
N VAL A 23 1.42 -2.27 -2.40
CA VAL A 23 1.59 -3.57 -3.05
C VAL A 23 1.74 -3.37 -4.56
N LEU A 24 2.92 -3.69 -5.08
CA LEU A 24 3.24 -3.66 -6.51
C LEU A 24 3.38 -5.11 -7.03
N PRO A 25 3.32 -5.34 -8.35
CA PRO A 25 3.47 -6.69 -8.91
C PRO A 25 4.76 -7.41 -8.49
N GLU A 26 5.89 -6.68 -8.42
CA GLU A 26 7.21 -7.25 -8.13
C GLU A 26 7.55 -7.22 -6.64
N LYS A 27 7.08 -6.20 -5.90
CA LYS A 27 7.49 -5.95 -4.51
C LYS A 27 6.37 -5.36 -3.65
N VAL A 28 6.55 -5.46 -2.34
CA VAL A 28 5.78 -4.70 -1.36
C VAL A 28 6.69 -3.61 -0.83
N ILE A 29 6.22 -2.36 -0.85
CA ILE A 29 6.88 -1.23 -0.20
C ILE A 29 6.30 -1.12 1.21
N ASP A 30 7.12 -1.42 2.21
CA ASP A 30 6.84 -1.19 3.62
C ASP A 30 7.40 0.17 4.10
N GLY A 31 7.02 0.58 5.32
CA GLY A 31 7.42 1.86 5.89
C GLY A 31 6.84 3.07 5.15
N TRP A 32 5.74 2.88 4.43
CA TRP A 32 5.08 3.96 3.69
C TRP A 32 4.50 4.98 4.67
N TRP A 33 5.05 6.19 4.64
CA TRP A 33 4.63 7.30 5.50
C TRP A 33 3.93 8.36 4.67
N ARG A 34 2.72 8.72 5.09
CA ARG A 34 1.90 9.73 4.41
C ARG A 34 2.17 11.12 4.98
N LYS A 35 1.94 12.14 4.14
CA LYS A 35 1.98 13.55 4.50
C LYS A 35 1.06 13.87 5.66
N GLU A 36 -0.16 13.32 5.65
CA GLU A 36 -1.12 13.44 6.75
C GLU A 36 -1.98 12.18 6.89
N GLY A 37 -2.55 11.99 8.08
CA GLY A 37 -3.51 10.92 8.34
C GLY A 37 -4.84 11.19 7.63
N HIS A 38 -5.59 10.12 7.32
CA HIS A 38 -6.95 10.14 6.72
C HIS A 38 -7.10 10.76 5.33
N SER A 39 -6.10 11.47 4.82
CA SER A 39 -6.04 11.94 3.45
C SER A 39 -4.93 11.21 2.68
N LEU A 40 -5.11 11.10 1.37
CA LEU A 40 -4.10 10.54 0.46
C LEU A 40 -3.75 11.61 -0.56
N HIS A 41 -2.50 12.05 -0.54
CA HIS A 41 -1.98 13.08 -1.44
C HIS A 41 -1.20 12.47 -2.59
N MET A 42 -1.08 13.21 -3.70
CA MET A 42 -0.25 12.81 -4.84
C MET A 42 1.21 12.57 -4.44
N GLU A 43 1.72 13.33 -3.46
CA GLU A 43 3.06 13.18 -2.90
C GLU A 43 3.26 11.81 -2.22
N ASP A 44 2.22 11.24 -1.62
CA ASP A 44 2.27 9.93 -0.97
C ASP A 44 2.39 8.79 -1.98
N LEU A 45 1.98 9.03 -3.23
CA LEU A 45 1.92 8.07 -4.32
C LEU A 45 3.09 8.17 -5.31
N LYS A 46 4.15 8.89 -4.96
CA LYS A 46 5.31 9.11 -5.83
C LYS A 46 5.85 7.82 -6.45
N GLU A 47 6.06 6.77 -5.63
CA GLU A 47 6.51 5.44 -6.07
C GLU A 47 5.54 4.74 -7.03
N VAL A 48 4.26 5.12 -7.04
CA VAL A 48 3.22 4.58 -7.93
C VAL A 48 3.16 5.38 -9.23
N ILE A 49 3.26 6.70 -9.14
CA ILE A 49 3.11 7.63 -10.28
C ILE A 49 4.36 7.66 -11.17
N GLU A 50 5.55 7.61 -10.56
CA GLU A 50 6.84 7.64 -11.26
C GLU A 50 7.24 6.28 -11.85
N ARG A 51 6.49 5.23 -11.50
CA ARG A 51 6.73 3.88 -12.00
C ARG A 51 6.38 3.77 -13.47
N GLU A 52 7.19 3.00 -14.19
CA GLU A 52 6.92 2.54 -15.55
C GLU A 52 6.96 1.00 -15.64
N PRO A 53 5.94 0.34 -16.22
CA PRO A 53 4.71 0.96 -16.75
C PRO A 53 3.81 1.49 -15.63
N LYS A 54 3.11 2.58 -15.93
CA LYS A 54 2.08 3.13 -15.03
C LYS A 54 0.94 2.14 -14.81
N PRO A 55 0.40 2.04 -13.60
CA PRO A 55 -0.77 1.20 -13.36
C PRO A 55 -2.00 1.80 -14.07
N GLU A 56 -2.79 0.93 -14.72
CA GLU A 56 -4.09 1.31 -15.28
C GLU A 56 -5.15 1.56 -14.19
N VAL A 57 -4.99 0.88 -13.04
CA VAL A 57 -5.91 0.96 -11.91
C VAL A 57 -5.12 1.08 -10.61
N LEU A 58 -5.50 2.05 -9.78
CA LEU A 58 -5.05 2.18 -8.40
C LEU A 58 -6.20 1.79 -7.46
N VAL A 59 -5.96 0.79 -6.60
CA VAL A 59 -6.89 0.39 -5.54
C VAL A 59 -6.39 0.94 -4.21
N VAL A 60 -7.21 1.74 -3.53
CA VAL A 60 -6.89 2.30 -2.21
C VAL A 60 -7.75 1.61 -1.16
N GLY A 61 -7.12 0.85 -0.25
CA GLY A 61 -7.77 0.32 0.93
C GLY A 61 -7.87 1.42 2.00
N THR A 62 -9.08 1.79 2.41
CA THR A 62 -9.33 2.88 3.37
C THR A 62 -9.34 2.42 4.84
N GLY A 63 -8.84 1.22 5.12
CA GLY A 63 -8.81 0.63 6.45
C GLY A 63 -10.08 -0.15 6.82
N TYR A 64 -10.13 -0.58 8.07
CA TYR A 64 -11.23 -1.33 8.69
C TYR A 64 -12.26 -0.35 9.29
N TYR A 65 -13.54 -0.74 9.34
CA TYR A 65 -14.64 0.07 9.85
C TYR A 65 -14.55 0.37 11.34
#